data_AF-A0AAV5D5U8-F1
#
_entry.id   AF-A0AAV5D5U8-F1
#
_cell.length_a   1.000
_cell.length_b   1.000
_cell.length_c   1.000
_cell.angle_alpha   90.00
_cell.angle_beta   90.00
_cell.angle_gamma   90.00
#
_symmetry.space_group_name_H-M   'P 1'
#
loop_
_entity.id
_entity.type
_entity.pdbx_description
1 polymer ?
#
loop_
_entity_poly.entity_id
_entity_poly.type
_entity_poly.pdbx_seq_one_letter_code
_entity_poly.pdbx_strand_id
1 'polypeptide(L)'
;MLTAAQYLTSAGSGGSGTAVQQSTGGKGFVQGIVTYTVLDNLTISPMSAISSITLLNTFAVKDLGDLQEKNVLLGYKEGLAILKASLQSQTVLTDVFLGNRKSPRRP
;
A
#
# COMPACT_ATOMS: atom_id res chain seq x y z
N MET A 1 2.72 26.60 1.88
CA MET A 1 3.36 26.80 0.56
C MET A 1 4.07 25.50 0.21
N LEU A 2 3.40 24.58 -0.49
CA LEU A 2 4.04 23.37 -1.01
C LEU A 2 4.15 23.53 -2.53
N THR A 3 5.38 23.56 -3.01
CA THR A 3 5.71 23.82 -4.41
C THR A 3 5.57 22.53 -5.21
N ALA A 4 4.68 22.50 -6.19
CA ALA A 4 4.61 21.43 -7.19
C ALA A 4 5.64 21.71 -8.29
N ALA A 5 6.60 20.80 -8.49
CA ALA A 5 7.44 20.81 -9.68
C ALA A 5 6.70 20.08 -10.80
N GLN A 6 6.17 20.83 -11.76
CA GLN A 6 5.63 20.30 -13.02
C GLN A 6 6.74 20.30 -14.07
N TYR A 7 7.05 19.13 -14.61
CA TYR A 7 7.84 19.02 -15.83
C TYR A 7 6.90 18.72 -17.00
N LEU A 8 6.81 19.67 -17.92
CA LEU A 8 6.09 19.55 -19.19
C LEU A 8 6.95 18.79 -20.19
N THR A 9 6.41 17.74 -20.82
CA THR A 9 6.94 17.18 -22.07
C THR A 9 6.02 17.59 -23.21
N SER A 10 6.60 18.21 -24.22
CA SER A 10 5.91 18.65 -25.42
C SER A 10 5.81 17.55 -26.48
N ALA A 11 4.80 17.75 -27.34
CA ALA A 11 4.65 17.31 -28.73
C ALA A 11 3.86 16.01 -28.99
N GLY A 12 2.77 16.18 -29.76
CA GLY A 12 2.09 15.12 -30.51
C GLY A 12 0.57 15.19 -30.43
N SER A 13 -0.06 15.85 -31.40
CA SER A 13 -1.51 15.97 -31.53
C SER A 13 -2.21 14.63 -31.85
N GLY A 14 -3.35 14.39 -31.20
CA GLY A 14 -4.46 13.58 -31.72
C GLY A 14 -4.66 12.21 -31.05
N GLY A 15 -5.82 12.03 -30.39
CA GLY A 15 -6.34 10.71 -30.02
C GLY A 15 -6.86 10.61 -28.60
N SER A 16 -8.18 10.63 -28.46
CA SER A 16 -8.94 10.40 -27.23
C SER A 16 -8.81 8.95 -26.74
N GLY A 17 -8.60 8.75 -25.42
CA GLY A 17 -8.81 7.47 -24.75
C GLY A 17 -7.64 6.98 -23.88
N THR A 18 -7.75 7.23 -22.57
CA THR A 18 -7.03 6.61 -21.43
C THR A 18 -5.80 5.76 -21.76
N ALA A 19 -4.63 6.41 -21.88
CA ALA A 19 -3.35 5.74 -21.80
C ALA A 19 -2.80 5.90 -20.37
N VAL A 20 -2.58 4.78 -19.68
CA VAL A 20 -1.72 4.74 -18.49
C VAL A 20 -0.41 5.44 -18.85
N GLN A 21 -0.14 6.56 -18.17
CA GLN A 21 1.07 7.33 -18.39
C GLN A 21 2.25 6.51 -17.85
N GLN A 22 2.82 5.66 -18.70
CA GLN A 22 4.04 4.94 -18.41
C GLN A 22 5.16 5.98 -18.30
N SER A 23 5.47 6.37 -17.07
CA SER A 23 6.60 7.24 -16.77
C SER A 23 7.89 6.52 -17.19
N THR A 24 8.50 7.03 -18.26
CA THR A 24 9.84 6.70 -18.69
C THR A 24 10.83 7.00 -17.56
N GLY A 25 11.46 5.96 -17.01
CA GLY A 25 12.77 6.09 -16.36
C GLY A 25 12.83 6.20 -14.83
N GLY A 26 11.87 5.65 -14.08
CA GLY A 26 12.07 5.43 -12.63
C GLY A 26 12.76 4.09 -12.38
N LYS A 27 13.95 4.08 -11.75
CA LYS A 27 14.66 2.84 -11.33
C LYS A 27 13.99 2.10 -10.15
N GLY A 28 12.71 2.36 -9.88
CA GLY A 28 11.99 1.87 -8.70
C GLY A 28 10.66 1.21 -9.06
N PHE A 29 10.14 0.41 -8.12
CA PHE A 29 8.86 -0.31 -8.26
C PHE A 29 7.63 0.59 -8.17
N VAL A 30 7.81 1.85 -7.76
CA VAL A 30 6.73 2.81 -7.46
C VAL A 30 6.77 3.93 -8.50
N GLN A 31 5.68 4.12 -9.21
CA GLN A 31 5.51 5.22 -10.16
C GLN A 31 5.02 6.47 -9.43
N GLY A 32 5.55 7.63 -9.83
CA GLY A 32 5.17 8.90 -9.21
C GLY A 32 3.69 9.20 -9.44
N ILE A 33 3.00 9.65 -8.39
CA ILE A 33 1.58 10.10 -8.36
C ILE A 33 0.55 8.97 -8.15
N VAL A 34 0.97 7.72 -7.93
CA VAL A 34 0.05 6.62 -7.63
C VAL A 34 0.10 6.26 -6.14
N THR A 35 -1.07 6.21 -5.49
CA THR A 35 -1.21 5.59 -4.16
C THR A 35 -1.25 4.08 -4.33
N TYR A 36 -0.57 3.34 -3.45
CA TYR A 36 -0.51 1.88 -3.52
C TYR A 36 -1.10 1.26 -2.26
N THR A 37 -1.78 0.14 -2.45
CA THR A 37 -2.21 -0.78 -1.40
C THR A 37 -1.12 -1.84 -1.22
N VAL A 38 -0.70 -2.06 0.03
CA VAL A 38 0.21 -3.14 0.39
C VAL A 38 -0.58 -4.13 1.26
N LEU A 39 -0.66 -5.37 0.83
CA LEU A 39 -1.32 -6.45 1.56
C LEU A 39 -0.40 -7.05 2.62
N ASP A 40 -0.96 -7.89 3.49
CA ASP A 40 -0.24 -8.48 4.62
C ASP A 40 0.97 -9.33 4.21
N ASN A 41 0.91 -9.93 3.02
CA ASN A 41 2.01 -10.68 2.39
C ASN A 41 2.98 -9.79 1.58
N LEU A 42 2.93 -8.47 1.76
CA LEU A 42 3.70 -7.46 1.04
C LEU A 42 3.43 -7.38 -0.47
N THR A 43 2.31 -7.96 -0.94
CA THR A 43 1.87 -7.74 -2.33
C THR A 43 1.46 -6.28 -2.51
N ILE A 44 1.99 -5.64 -3.56
CA ILE A 44 1.77 -4.23 -3.86
C ILE A 44 0.86 -4.12 -5.07
N SER A 45 -0.22 -3.35 -4.96
CA SER A 45 -1.11 -3.02 -6.08
C SER A 45 -1.47 -1.53 -6.07
N PRO A 46 -1.68 -0.87 -7.22
CA PRO A 46 -2.24 0.48 -7.25
C PRO A 46 -3.57 0.55 -6.49
N MET A 47 -3.76 1.61 -5.71
CA MET A 47 -4.99 1.84 -4.97
C MET A 47 -6.08 2.33 -5.93
N SER A 48 -7.24 1.68 -5.88
CA SER A 48 -8.44 2.09 -6.60
C SER A 48 -9.62 1.87 -5.66
N ALA A 49 -10.52 2.86 -5.52
CA ALA A 49 -11.67 2.75 -4.62
C ALA A 49 -12.51 1.48 -4.90
N ILE A 50 -12.71 1.14 -6.17
CA ILE A 50 -13.45 -0.07 -6.59
C ILE A 50 -12.67 -1.33 -6.19
N SER A 51 -11.35 -1.36 -6.41
CA SER A 51 -10.51 -2.51 -6.03
C SER A 51 -10.41 -2.68 -4.51
N SER A 52 -10.36 -1.57 -3.77
CA SER A 52 -10.39 -1.56 -2.30
C SER A 52 -11.70 -2.12 -1.76
N ILE A 53 -12.86 -1.79 -2.36
CA ILE A 53 -14.16 -2.38 -1.97
C ILE A 53 -14.18 -3.89 -2.26
N THR A 54 -13.74 -4.32 -3.44
CA THR A 54 -13.64 -5.75 -3.78
C THR A 54 -12.71 -6.50 -2.83
N LEU A 55 -11.62 -5.86 -2.40
CA LEU A 55 -10.69 -6.41 -1.43
C LEU A 55 -11.35 -6.61 -0.06
N LEU A 56 -12.10 -5.62 0.44
CA LEU A 56 -12.88 -5.75 1.68
C LEU A 56 -13.91 -6.89 1.60
N ASN A 57 -14.58 -7.03 0.45
CA ASN A 57 -15.49 -8.14 0.21
C ASN A 57 -14.77 -9.50 0.19
N THR A 58 -13.56 -9.57 -0.37
CA THR A 58 -12.71 -10.78 -0.37
C THR A 58 -12.30 -11.16 1.05
N PHE A 59 -12.09 -10.18 1.93
CA PHE A 59 -11.86 -10.39 3.35
C PHE A 59 -13.14 -10.66 4.16
N ALA A 60 -14.27 -10.89 3.50
CA ALA A 60 -15.58 -11.20 4.09
C ALA A 60 -16.09 -10.14 5.09
N VAL A 61 -15.71 -8.87 4.91
CA VAL A 61 -16.20 -7.75 5.70
C VAL A 61 -17.66 -7.48 5.31
N LYS A 62 -18.59 -7.76 6.23
CA LYS A 62 -20.05 -7.58 6.00
C LYS A 62 -20.54 -6.19 6.38
N ASP A 63 -19.90 -5.57 7.36
CA ASP A 63 -20.19 -4.22 7.82
C ASP A 63 -18.90 -3.41 7.87
N LEU A 64 -18.93 -2.22 7.29
CA LEU A 64 -17.81 -1.28 7.34
C LEU A 64 -17.66 -0.64 8.72
N GLY A 65 -18.69 -0.72 9.57
CA GLY A 65 -18.65 -0.29 10.97
C GLY A 65 -17.66 -1.08 11.84
N ASP A 66 -17.33 -2.31 11.44
CA ASP A 66 -16.34 -3.16 12.12
C ASP A 66 -14.89 -2.86 11.67
N LEU A 67 -14.70 -1.99 10.67
CA LEU A 67 -13.38 -1.64 10.14
C LEU A 67 -12.77 -0.49 10.94
N GLN A 68 -11.55 -0.70 11.43
CA GLN A 68 -10.77 0.35 12.09
C GLN A 68 -9.66 0.88 11.17
N GLU A 69 -9.66 2.19 10.93
CA GLU A 69 -8.53 2.85 10.28
C GLU A 69 -7.41 3.12 11.31
N LYS A 70 -6.18 2.75 10.95
CA LYS A 70 -4.99 3.04 11.75
C LYS A 70 -3.91 3.64 10.86
N ASN A 71 -3.52 4.87 11.18
CA ASN A 71 -2.40 5.53 10.54
C ASN A 71 -1.08 5.09 11.20
N VAL A 72 -0.13 4.64 10.38
CA VAL A 72 1.17 4.16 10.84
C VAL A 72 2.27 4.92 10.10
N LEU A 73 3.20 5.49 10.85
CA LEU A 73 4.39 6.13 10.30
C LEU A 73 5.49 5.08 10.15
N LEU A 74 6.00 4.93 8.93
CA LEU A 74 7.13 4.04 8.65
C LEU A 74 8.43 4.80 8.82
N GLY A 75 9.21 4.43 9.84
CA GLY A 75 10.60 4.84 10.02
C GLY A 75 11.57 3.68 9.79
N TYR A 76 12.83 3.90 10.17
CA TYR A 76 13.89 2.91 10.02
C TYR A 76 13.62 1.62 10.83
N LYS A 77 13.12 1.77 12.06
CA LYS A 77 12.86 0.63 12.95
C LYS A 77 11.71 -0.23 12.43
N GLU A 78 10.65 0.42 11.94
CA GLU A 78 9.49 -0.22 11.35
C GLU A 78 9.86 -0.93 10.05
N GLY A 79 10.67 -0.28 9.20
CA GLY A 79 11.20 -0.90 7.99
C GLY A 79 12.03 -2.16 8.28
N LEU A 80 12.92 -2.11 9.28
CA LEU A 80 13.71 -3.28 9.70
C LEU A 80 12.82 -4.39 10.27
N ALA A 81 11.77 -4.04 11.02
CA ALA A 81 10.80 -5.00 11.55
C ALA A 81 10.01 -5.69 10.43
N ILE A 82 9.52 -4.94 9.44
CA ILE A 82 8.87 -5.48 8.23
C ILE A 82 9.82 -6.42 7.49
N LEU A 83 11.07 -6.00 7.27
CA LEU A 83 12.05 -6.84 6.57
C LEU A 83 12.30 -8.15 7.32
N LYS A 84 12.47 -8.08 8.64
CA LYS A 84 12.67 -9.26 9.47
C LYS A 84 11.45 -10.20 9.41
N ALA A 85 10.24 -9.65 9.53
CA ALA A 85 9.02 -10.43 9.49
C ALA A 85 8.76 -11.04 8.09
N SER A 86 9.13 -10.36 7.01
CA SER A 86 9.05 -10.87 5.63
C SER A 86 9.85 -12.16 5.41
N LEU A 87 10.97 -12.33 6.12
CA LEU A 87 11.78 -13.54 6.06
C LEU A 87 11.24 -14.69 6.92
N GLN A 88 10.29 -14.41 7.82
CA GLN A 88 9.85 -15.34 8.85
C GLN A 88 8.37 -15.72 8.76
N SER A 89 7.55 -14.89 8.11
CA SER A 89 6.10 -14.97 8.14
C SER A 89 5.47 -14.60 6.79
N GLN A 90 4.26 -15.10 6.55
CA GLN A 90 3.42 -14.73 5.42
C GLN A 90 2.46 -13.57 5.78
N THR A 91 2.33 -13.24 7.07
CA THR A 91 1.43 -12.21 7.62
C THR A 91 2.22 -11.04 8.21
N VAL A 92 3.02 -10.39 7.37
CA VAL A 92 4.10 -9.49 7.78
C VAL A 92 3.58 -8.23 8.46
N LEU A 93 2.56 -7.59 7.89
CA LEU A 93 2.02 -6.34 8.44
C LEU A 93 1.25 -6.61 9.73
N THR A 94 0.54 -7.73 9.81
CA THR A 94 -0.15 -8.19 11.01
C THR A 94 0.85 -8.42 12.14
N ASP A 95 1.94 -9.14 11.88
CA ASP A 95 2.94 -9.45 12.91
C ASP A 95 3.66 -8.20 13.43
N VAL A 96 3.91 -7.22 12.56
CA VAL A 96 4.63 -5.99 12.94
C VAL A 96 3.72 -4.96 13.60
N PHE A 97 2.48 -4.77 13.09
CA PHE A 97 1.64 -3.63 13.48
C PHE A 97 0.43 -3.98 14.36
N LEU A 98 0.00 -5.24 14.35
CA LEU A 98 -1.12 -5.75 15.15
C LEU A 98 -0.63 -6.65 16.29
N GLY A 99 0.47 -7.39 16.08
CA GLY A 99 1.25 -8.08 17.09
C GLY A 99 0.47 -9.10 17.91
N ASN A 100 0.75 -10.38 17.71
CA ASN A 100 0.17 -11.45 18.54
C ASN A 100 0.75 -11.37 19.96
N ARG A 101 0.17 -10.54 20.83
CA ARG A 101 0.39 -10.63 22.27
C ARG A 101 -0.11 -12.00 22.71
N LYS A 102 0.76 -13.00 22.74
CA LYS A 102 0.53 -14.18 23.58
C LYS A 102 0.42 -13.64 24.99
N SER A 103 -0.81 -13.49 25.49
CA SER A 103 -1.03 -13.25 26.89
C SER A 103 -0.28 -14.36 27.65
N PRO A 104 0.45 -14.05 28.72
CA PRO A 104 0.94 -15.09 29.60
C PRO A 104 -0.32 -15.81 30.09
N ARG A 105 -0.51 -17.08 29.71
CA ARG A 105 -1.42 -17.95 30.43
C ARG A 105 -0.88 -18.00 31.85
N ARG A 106 -1.49 -17.21 32.74
CA ARG A 106 -1.21 -17.34 34.17
C ARG A 106 -1.67 -18.74 34.59
N PRO A 107 -0.83 -19.46 35.36
CA PRO A 107 -1.19 -20.76 35.90
C PRO A 107 -2.37 -20.66 36.87
#